data_AF-X0RWU3-F1
#
_entry.id   AF-X0RWU3-F1
#
_cell.length_a   1.000
_cell.length_b   1.000
_cell.length_c   1.000
_cell.angle_alpha   90.00
_cell.angle_beta   90.00
_cell.angle_gamma   90.00
#
_symmetry.space_group_name_H-M   'P 1'
#
loop_
_entity.id
_entity.type
_entity.pdbx_description
1 polymer ?
#
loop_
_entity_poly.entity_id
_entity_poly.type
_entity_poly.pdbx_seq_one_letter_code
_entity_poly.pdbx_strand_id
1 'polypeptide(L)'
;MEIDKDLLNIEELLEKNIVLKIVGPTSIGKTTNLPKYLGKKYKVVVIVSNPQISNSLNKFNFPNVTYISSKEYKKIGNEDILIIDEMDTGSLDNFLIISLWEKNKKTKLILNSNLPHSLFPQFPTYKVERYLSYPSEIRYLSDIPCFTNSISPLIKLVYNTHNSTIEGDFLIFALRKKSVDIIMEKLKNMNIDADIYSSYNITSDIYKPSDKRKI
;
A
#
# COMPACT_ATOMS: atom_id res chain seq x y z
N MET A 1 9.16 9.03 -10.14
CA MET A 1 7.95 9.07 -9.28
C MET A 1 7.81 10.45 -8.68
N GLU A 2 6.65 10.81 -8.14
CA GLU A 2 6.41 12.16 -7.63
C GLU A 2 7.32 12.52 -6.45
N ILE A 3 7.54 11.58 -5.52
CA ILE A 3 8.36 11.80 -4.31
C ILE A 3 9.81 12.18 -4.64
N ASP A 4 10.31 11.85 -5.84
CA ASP A 4 11.71 12.09 -6.23
C ASP A 4 12.09 13.58 -6.15
N LYS A 5 11.12 14.46 -6.35
CA LYS A 5 11.30 15.92 -6.29
C LYS A 5 11.41 16.45 -4.86
N ASP A 6 11.02 15.64 -3.88
CA ASP A 6 10.93 15.99 -2.47
C ASP A 6 12.01 15.32 -1.61
N LEU A 7 12.78 14.37 -2.17
CA LEU A 7 13.72 13.53 -1.42
C LEU A 7 14.76 14.33 -0.63
N LEU A 8 15.31 15.40 -1.21
CA LEU A 8 16.29 16.26 -0.54
C LEU A 8 15.66 16.97 0.67
N ASN A 9 14.47 17.57 0.50
CA ASN A 9 13.77 18.24 1.59
C ASN A 9 13.38 17.25 2.72
N ILE A 10 12.96 16.04 2.33
CA ILE A 10 12.65 14.96 3.28
C ILE A 10 13.90 14.57 4.06
N GLU A 11 15.04 14.38 3.40
CA GLU A 11 16.32 14.07 4.05
C GLU A 11 16.76 15.20 4.99
N GLU A 12 16.70 16.46 4.57
CA GLU A 12 17.06 17.61 5.42
C GLU A 12 16.21 17.70 6.68
N LEU A 13 14.90 17.44 6.58
CA LEU A 13 14.01 17.39 7.72
C LEU A 13 14.30 16.17 8.60
N LEU A 14 14.60 15.02 8.01
CA LEU A 14 14.98 13.82 8.74
C LEU A 14 16.32 14.00 9.47
N GLU A 15 17.27 14.76 8.94
CA GLU A 15 18.52 15.05 9.64
C GLU A 15 18.28 15.86 10.92
N LYS A 16 17.36 16.83 10.85
CA LYS A 16 16.98 17.71 11.98
C LYS A 16 16.09 17.03 13.02
N ASN A 17 15.44 15.90 12.69
CA ASN A 17 14.44 15.27 13.54
C ASN A 17 14.72 13.78 13.73
N ILE A 18 14.51 13.25 14.93
CA ILE A 18 14.62 11.80 15.16
C ILE A 18 13.44 11.01 14.59
N VAL A 19 12.33 11.69 14.34
CA VAL A 19 11.11 11.14 13.78
C VAL A 19 10.52 12.10 12.75
N LEU A 20 10.10 11.56 11.61
CA LEU A 20 9.46 12.31 10.53
C LEU A 20 8.25 11.55 10.03
N LYS A 21 7.10 12.22 9.98
CA LYS A 21 5.91 11.70 9.31
C LYS A 21 5.88 12.18 7.86
N ILE A 22 5.66 11.26 6.93
CA ILE A 22 5.51 11.58 5.51
C ILE A 22 4.08 11.25 5.09
N VAL A 23 3.36 12.27 4.65
CA VAL A 23 1.96 12.16 4.21
C VAL A 23 1.90 12.39 2.71
N GLY A 24 1.25 11.47 2.01
CA GLY A 24 0.91 11.61 0.60
C GLY A 24 0.21 10.37 0.08
N PRO A 25 -0.41 10.38 -1.11
CA PRO A 25 -1.23 9.26 -1.58
C PRO A 25 -0.43 7.97 -1.80
N THR A 26 -1.13 6.86 -2.06
CA THR A 26 -0.50 5.62 -2.52
C THR A 26 0.21 5.87 -3.87
N SER A 27 1.19 5.05 -4.19
CA SER A 27 1.93 5.10 -5.47
C SER A 27 2.86 6.29 -5.72
N ILE A 28 2.98 7.26 -4.79
CA ILE A 28 3.94 8.37 -4.95
C ILE A 28 5.41 7.95 -4.77
N GLY A 29 5.65 6.74 -4.23
CA GLY A 29 6.98 6.18 -4.02
C GLY A 29 7.48 6.16 -2.57
N LYS A 30 6.61 6.35 -1.57
CA LYS A 30 6.99 6.32 -0.14
C LYS A 30 7.64 5.01 0.29
N THR A 31 7.18 3.88 -0.26
CA THR A 31 7.64 2.52 0.09
C THR A 31 8.76 2.03 -0.83
N THR A 32 9.03 2.73 -1.93
CA THR A 32 9.98 2.27 -2.97
C THR A 32 11.11 3.28 -3.16
N ASN A 33 10.81 4.44 -3.71
CA ASN A 33 11.82 5.44 -4.08
C ASN A 33 12.48 6.11 -2.88
N LEU A 34 11.71 6.40 -1.83
CA LEU A 34 12.28 6.99 -0.61
C LEU A 34 13.28 6.05 0.09
N PRO A 35 12.97 4.78 0.40
CA PRO A 35 13.94 3.84 0.95
C PRO A 35 15.15 3.65 0.03
N LYS A 36 14.94 3.51 -1.28
CA LYS A 36 16.03 3.39 -2.27
C LYS A 36 16.98 4.59 -2.23
N TYR A 37 16.43 5.80 -2.08
CA TYR A 37 17.23 7.02 -1.99
C TYR A 37 18.04 7.06 -0.69
N LEU A 38 17.40 6.82 0.45
CA LEU A 38 18.05 6.82 1.76
C LEU A 38 19.08 5.69 1.90
N GLY A 39 18.83 4.52 1.29
CA GLY A 39 19.73 3.37 1.25
C GLY A 39 21.10 3.65 0.62
N LYS A 40 21.25 4.75 -0.12
CA LYS A 40 22.56 5.19 -0.64
C LYS A 40 23.53 5.61 0.46
N LYS A 41 23.02 6.04 1.62
CA LYS A 41 23.80 6.61 2.73
C LYS A 41 23.56 5.90 4.06
N TYR A 42 22.37 5.35 4.24
CA TYR A 42 21.91 4.76 5.50
C TYR A 42 21.59 3.28 5.31
N LYS A 43 21.69 2.52 6.39
CA LYS A 43 21.03 1.21 6.50
C LYS A 43 19.58 1.42 6.86
N VAL A 44 18.69 1.06 5.93
CA VAL A 44 17.25 1.30 6.02
C VAL A 44 16.50 -0.01 6.19
N VAL A 45 15.63 -0.08 7.19
CA VAL A 45 14.65 -1.15 7.30
C VAL A 45 13.26 -0.56 7.05
N VAL A 46 12.50 -1.21 6.16
CA VAL A 46 11.11 -0.85 5.88
C VAL A 46 10.19 -1.94 6.38
N ILE A 47 9.28 -1.58 7.27
CA ILE A 47 8.23 -2.46 7.77
C ILE A 47 7.00 -2.29 6.90
N VAL A 48 6.52 -3.41 6.38
CA VAL A 48 5.29 -3.50 5.58
C VAL A 48 4.30 -4.46 6.22
N SER A 49 3.04 -4.40 5.78
CA SER A 49 1.92 -5.06 6.44
C SER A 49 1.98 -6.59 6.47
N ASN A 50 2.65 -7.25 5.52
CA ASN A 50 2.77 -8.71 5.52
C ASN A 50 4.04 -9.26 4.83
N PRO A 51 4.40 -10.54 5.05
CA PRO A 51 5.61 -11.15 4.50
C PRO A 51 5.65 -11.25 2.97
N GLN A 52 4.51 -11.29 2.30
CA GLN A 52 4.48 -11.40 0.83
C GLN A 52 4.87 -10.08 0.18
N ILE A 53 4.39 -8.96 0.73
CA ILE A 53 4.79 -7.62 0.30
C ILE A 53 6.28 -7.42 0.55
N SER A 54 6.79 -7.77 1.74
CA SER A 54 8.22 -7.63 2.02
C SER A 54 9.08 -8.48 1.08
N ASN A 55 8.70 -9.74 0.84
CA ASN A 55 9.39 -10.61 -0.10
C ASN A 55 9.39 -10.06 -1.52
N SER A 56 8.25 -9.53 -1.99
CA SER A 56 8.15 -8.94 -3.33
C SER A 56 9.00 -7.69 -3.46
N LEU A 57 9.02 -6.83 -2.44
CA LEU A 57 9.83 -5.61 -2.43
C LEU A 57 11.33 -5.90 -2.33
N ASN A 58 11.73 -6.93 -1.57
CA ASN A 58 13.14 -7.34 -1.50
C ASN A 58 13.69 -7.83 -2.85
N LYS A 59 12.84 -8.29 -3.80
CA LYS A 59 13.28 -8.65 -5.15
C LYS A 59 13.85 -7.46 -5.94
N PHE A 60 13.52 -6.21 -5.57
CA PHE A 60 14.13 -5.03 -6.19
C PHE A 60 15.61 -4.85 -5.84
N ASN A 61 16.09 -5.54 -4.79
CA ASN A 61 17.49 -5.59 -4.38
C ASN A 61 18.14 -4.19 -4.24
N PHE A 62 17.48 -3.29 -3.51
CA PHE A 62 18.02 -1.97 -3.23
C PHE A 62 19.18 -2.08 -2.21
N PRO A 63 20.36 -1.51 -2.49
CA PRO A 63 21.49 -1.54 -1.56
C PRO A 63 21.11 -0.95 -0.20
N ASN A 64 21.50 -1.64 0.87
CA ASN A 64 21.26 -1.24 2.26
C ASN A 64 19.79 -1.06 2.67
N VAL A 65 18.83 -1.51 1.85
CA VAL A 65 17.41 -1.51 2.19
C VAL A 65 16.94 -2.93 2.42
N THR A 66 16.33 -3.18 3.57
CA THR A 66 15.68 -4.46 3.88
C THR A 66 14.21 -4.24 4.14
N TYR A 67 13.36 -4.91 3.39
CA TYR A 67 11.92 -4.96 3.69
C TYR A 67 11.63 -6.13 4.62
N ILE A 68 10.86 -5.89 5.69
CA ILE A 68 10.41 -6.93 6.63
C ILE A 68 8.92 -6.80 6.88
N SER A 69 8.26 -7.92 7.21
CA SER A 69 6.88 -7.85 7.70
C SER A 69 6.84 -7.27 9.11
N SER A 70 5.74 -6.60 9.47
CA SER A 70 5.40 -6.26 10.85
C SER A 70 5.54 -7.44 11.82
N LYS A 71 5.25 -8.67 11.38
CA LYS A 71 5.39 -9.90 12.17
C LYS A 71 6.83 -10.27 12.50
N GLU A 72 7.78 -9.72 11.76
CA GLU A 72 9.21 -10.00 11.88
C GLU A 72 9.97 -8.86 12.57
N TYR A 73 9.27 -7.96 13.27
CA TYR A 73 9.85 -6.79 13.95
C TYR A 73 11.02 -7.12 14.89
N LYS A 74 11.13 -8.37 15.38
CA LYS A 74 12.27 -8.82 16.18
C LYS A 74 13.61 -8.82 15.42
N LYS A 75 13.59 -8.71 14.09
CA LYS A 75 14.79 -8.59 13.24
C LYS A 75 15.36 -7.16 13.19
N ILE A 76 14.64 -6.19 13.73
CA ILE A 76 15.07 -4.78 13.87
C ILE A 76 16.16 -4.72 14.94
N GLY A 77 17.22 -3.93 14.72
CA GLY A 77 18.19 -3.68 15.78
C GLY A 77 19.51 -3.02 15.39
N ASN A 78 19.84 -2.92 14.09
CA ASN A 78 21.14 -2.41 13.63
C ASN A 78 20.99 -1.49 12.40
N GLU A 79 19.84 -0.85 12.24
CA GLU A 79 19.54 0.08 11.15
C GLU A 79 19.67 1.53 11.61
N ASP A 80 19.99 2.41 10.66
CA ASP A 80 20.07 3.86 10.91
C ASP A 80 18.69 4.50 10.82
N ILE A 81 17.86 3.98 9.91
CA ILE A 81 16.51 4.46 9.64
C ILE A 81 15.54 3.28 9.64
N LEU A 82 14.48 3.41 10.43
CA LEU A 82 13.31 2.55 10.41
C LEU A 82 12.16 3.28 9.72
N ILE A 83 11.58 2.67 8.70
CA ILE A 83 10.40 3.19 7.99
C ILE A 83 9.23 2.27 8.29
N ILE A 84 8.12 2.81 8.79
CA ILE A 84 6.88 2.07 8.98
C ILE A 84 5.88 2.53 7.93
N ASP A 85 5.45 1.59 7.08
CA ASP A 85 4.49 1.85 6.02
C ASP A 85 3.03 1.66 6.45
N GLU A 86 2.11 2.29 5.71
CA GLU A 86 0.66 2.18 5.92
C GLU A 86 0.23 2.50 7.37
N MET A 87 0.81 3.55 7.97
CA MET A 87 0.51 3.97 9.33
C MET A 87 -0.95 4.37 9.57
N ASP A 88 -1.65 4.76 8.52
CA ASP A 88 -3.08 5.07 8.52
C ASP A 88 -3.99 3.86 8.79
N THR A 89 -3.46 2.63 8.71
CA THR A 89 -4.24 1.41 9.01
C THR A 89 -4.56 1.24 10.49
N GLY A 90 -3.82 1.90 11.40
CA GLY A 90 -4.01 1.76 12.83
C GLY A 90 -3.75 0.35 13.37
N SER A 91 -2.88 -0.43 12.70
CA SER A 91 -2.60 -1.81 13.11
C SER A 91 -1.92 -1.87 14.49
N LEU A 92 -2.28 -2.89 15.28
CA LEU A 92 -1.68 -3.12 16.60
C LEU A 92 -0.18 -3.36 16.51
N ASP A 93 0.28 -4.03 15.44
CA ASP A 93 1.70 -4.26 15.21
C ASP A 93 2.46 -2.95 15.04
N ASN A 94 1.96 -2.02 14.22
CA ASN A 94 2.59 -0.70 14.02
C ASN A 94 2.66 0.06 15.35
N PHE A 95 1.59 0.00 16.15
CA PHE A 95 1.56 0.62 17.48
C PHE A 95 2.61 0.03 18.42
N LEU A 96 2.74 -1.31 18.47
CA LEU A 96 3.72 -1.99 19.30
C LEU A 96 5.15 -1.64 18.86
N ILE A 97 5.42 -1.63 17.55
CA ILE A 97 6.73 -1.31 17.00
C ILE A 97 7.14 0.12 17.36
N ILE A 98 6.23 1.09 17.21
CA ILE A 98 6.48 2.48 17.61
C ILE A 98 6.73 2.58 19.10
N SER A 99 5.94 1.87 19.92
CA SER A 99 6.13 1.85 21.37
C SER A 99 7.49 1.27 21.78
N LEU A 100 7.97 0.25 21.08
CA LEU A 100 9.29 -0.35 21.30
C LEU A 100 10.42 0.57 20.83
N TRP A 101 10.26 1.20 19.67
CA TRP A 101 11.17 2.21 19.16
C TRP A 101 11.27 3.41 20.13
N GLU A 102 10.14 3.87 20.67
CA GLU A 102 10.09 5.01 21.59
C GLU A 102 10.89 4.75 22.87
N LYS A 103 10.96 3.49 23.32
CA LYS A 103 11.80 3.09 24.45
C LYS A 103 13.30 3.07 24.12
N ASN A 104 13.66 2.97 22.83
CA ASN A 104 15.04 2.81 22.37
C ASN A 104 15.30 3.67 21.12
N LYS A 105 15.22 5.00 21.29
CA LYS A 105 15.36 6.03 20.25
C LYS A 105 16.80 6.16 19.72
N LYS A 106 17.42 5.06 19.29
CA LYS A 106 18.75 5.05 18.64
C LYS A 106 18.64 5.20 17.14
N THR A 107 17.57 4.68 16.56
CA THR A 107 17.26 4.70 15.13
C THR A 107 16.38 5.89 14.78
N LYS A 108 16.58 6.54 13.63
CA LYS A 108 15.63 7.55 13.12
C LYS A 108 14.37 6.86 12.60
N LEU A 109 13.19 7.44 12.83
CA LEU A 109 11.91 6.84 12.45
C LEU A 109 11.21 7.65 11.35
N ILE A 110 10.76 6.97 10.30
CA ILE A 110 9.86 7.54 9.29
C ILE A 110 8.50 6.84 9.37
N LEU A 111 7.44 7.64 9.43
CA LEU A 111 6.06 7.18 9.46
C LEU A 111 5.37 7.55 8.14
N ASN A 112 5.18 6.58 7.25
CA ASN A 112 4.50 6.79 5.98
C ASN A 112 2.98 6.64 6.17
N SER A 113 2.22 7.65 5.77
CA SER A 113 0.76 7.67 5.87
C SER A 113 0.13 8.18 4.58
N ASN A 114 -1.03 7.64 4.22
CA ASN A 114 -1.84 8.20 3.14
C ASN A 114 -2.72 9.37 3.60
N LEU A 115 -3.03 9.43 4.89
CA LEU A 115 -3.94 10.43 5.45
C LEU A 115 -3.20 11.44 6.33
N PRO A 116 -3.60 12.73 6.29
CA PRO A 116 -3.02 13.77 7.14
C PRO A 116 -3.38 13.53 8.62
N HIS A 117 -4.58 13.00 8.89
CA HIS A 117 -5.03 12.63 10.22
C HIS A 117 -4.50 11.24 10.56
N SER A 118 -3.39 11.18 11.29
CA SER A 118 -2.96 9.94 11.94
C SER A 118 -3.50 9.92 13.35
N LEU A 119 -3.91 8.75 13.85
CA LEU A 119 -4.23 8.46 15.26
C LEU A 119 -3.04 8.65 16.23
N PHE A 120 -1.96 9.29 15.77
CA PHE A 120 -0.62 9.26 16.34
C PHE A 120 -0.16 10.67 16.74
N PRO A 121 0.87 10.79 17.60
CA PRO A 121 1.38 12.07 18.09
C PRO A 121 1.70 13.06 16.97
N GLN A 122 1.65 14.36 17.29
CA GLN A 122 2.05 15.42 16.36
C GLN A 122 3.57 15.40 16.18
N PHE A 123 4.03 14.57 15.24
CA PHE A 123 5.42 14.56 14.78
C PHE A 123 5.62 15.58 13.65
N PRO A 124 6.87 16.07 13.47
CA PRO A 124 7.24 16.81 12.26
C PRO A 124 6.71 16.08 11.03
N THR A 125 5.96 16.80 10.20
CA THR A 125 5.24 16.19 9.07
C THR A 125 5.65 16.86 7.77
N TYR A 126 6.12 16.05 6.82
CA TYR A 126 6.28 16.45 5.42
C TYR A 126 5.05 15.99 4.63
N LYS A 127 4.39 16.92 3.94
CA LYS A 127 3.27 16.62 3.05
C LYS A 127 3.76 16.70 1.60
N VAL A 128 3.57 15.62 0.85
CA VAL A 128 3.78 15.63 -0.59
C VAL A 128 2.53 16.24 -1.22
N GLU A 129 2.61 17.52 -1.58
CA GLU A 129 1.46 18.32 -2.02
C GLU A 129 1.00 18.04 -3.45
N ARG A 130 1.81 17.35 -4.24
CA ARG A 130 1.52 17.10 -5.65
C ARG A 130 0.70 15.83 -5.75
N TYR A 131 -0.57 16.02 -6.08
CA TYR A 131 -1.53 14.95 -6.31
C TYR A 131 -1.74 14.80 -7.82
N LEU A 132 -1.09 13.81 -8.46
CA LEU A 132 -1.55 13.31 -9.76
C LEU A 132 -2.48 12.12 -9.57
N SER A 133 -3.48 12.24 -8.68
CA SER A 133 -4.62 11.32 -8.77
C SER A 133 -5.41 11.70 -10.00
N TYR A 134 -5.46 10.79 -10.98
CA TYR A 134 -6.42 10.93 -12.07
C TYR A 134 -7.83 11.03 -11.47
N PRO A 135 -8.63 12.03 -11.86
CA PRO A 135 -9.96 12.20 -11.30
C PRO A 135 -10.75 10.92 -11.53
N SER A 136 -11.31 10.38 -10.46
CA SER A 136 -12.13 9.17 -10.50
C SER A 136 -13.59 9.56 -10.37
N GLU A 137 -14.42 9.11 -11.29
CA GLU A 137 -15.86 9.30 -11.21
C GLU A 137 -16.45 8.32 -10.20
N ILE A 138 -17.12 8.84 -9.16
CA ILE A 138 -17.79 8.02 -8.16
C ILE A 138 -19.27 7.89 -8.54
N ARG A 139 -19.70 6.67 -8.87
CA ARG A 139 -21.10 6.37 -9.22
C ARG A 139 -21.76 5.59 -8.09
N TYR A 140 -22.83 6.14 -7.54
CA TYR A 140 -23.67 5.48 -6.54
C TYR A 140 -24.83 4.78 -7.21
N LEU A 141 -25.17 3.58 -6.72
CA LEU A 141 -26.42 2.92 -7.11
C LEU A 141 -27.56 3.56 -6.32
N SER A 142 -28.65 3.95 -7.00
CA SER A 142 -29.79 4.63 -6.39
C SER A 142 -30.53 3.76 -5.36
N ASP A 143 -30.59 2.46 -5.61
CA ASP A 143 -31.40 1.51 -4.84
C ASP A 143 -30.65 0.19 -4.64
N ILE A 144 -29.93 0.06 -3.52
CA ILE A 144 -29.45 -1.25 -3.07
C ILE A 144 -30.34 -1.67 -1.89
N PRO A 145 -31.17 -2.72 -2.02
CA PRO A 145 -31.89 -3.22 -0.87
C PRO A 145 -30.85 -3.72 0.15
N CYS A 146 -30.77 -3.06 1.31
CA CYS A 146 -29.79 -3.32 2.39
C CYS A 146 -29.74 -4.78 2.90
N PHE A 147 -30.62 -5.67 2.42
CA PHE A 147 -30.82 -7.02 2.93
C PHE A 147 -30.80 -8.14 1.88
N THR A 148 -30.46 -7.84 0.62
CA THR A 148 -30.34 -8.87 -0.43
C THR A 148 -28.89 -9.20 -0.75
N ASN A 149 -28.60 -10.45 -1.12
CA ASN A 149 -27.27 -10.89 -1.56
C ASN A 149 -26.77 -9.98 -2.70
N SER A 150 -25.89 -9.03 -2.37
CA SER A 150 -25.36 -7.98 -3.25
C SER A 150 -24.55 -8.50 -4.46
N ILE A 151 -24.34 -9.81 -4.55
CA ILE A 151 -23.58 -10.45 -5.62
C ILE A 151 -24.31 -10.31 -6.97
N SER A 152 -25.62 -10.49 -7.05
CA SER A 152 -26.31 -10.44 -8.35
C SER A 152 -26.27 -9.04 -9.01
N PRO A 153 -26.56 -7.93 -8.30
CA PRO A 153 -26.37 -6.59 -8.84
C PRO A 153 -24.90 -6.30 -9.23
N LEU A 154 -23.94 -6.74 -8.42
CA LEU A 154 -22.51 -6.60 -8.71
C LEU A 154 -22.13 -7.30 -10.03
N ILE A 155 -22.56 -8.55 -10.22
CA ILE A 155 -22.26 -9.31 -11.43
C ILE A 155 -22.88 -8.65 -12.66
N LYS A 156 -24.11 -8.14 -12.55
CA LYS A 156 -24.74 -7.37 -13.63
C LYS A 156 -23.93 -6.11 -13.97
N LEU A 157 -23.43 -5.39 -12.97
CA LEU A 157 -22.57 -4.23 -13.18
C LEU A 157 -21.28 -4.63 -13.90
N VAL A 158 -20.59 -5.68 -13.44
CA VAL A 158 -19.35 -6.17 -14.06
C VAL A 158 -19.58 -6.58 -15.52
N TYR A 159 -20.64 -7.35 -15.79
CA TYR A 159 -20.99 -7.76 -17.15
C TYR A 159 -21.27 -6.56 -18.07
N ASN A 160 -22.06 -5.59 -17.59
CA ASN A 160 -22.37 -4.38 -18.36
C ASN A 160 -21.12 -3.55 -18.64
N THR A 161 -20.24 -3.42 -17.65
CA THR A 161 -18.98 -2.67 -17.79
C THR A 161 -18.02 -3.38 -18.75
N HIS A 162 -17.89 -4.71 -18.65
CA HIS A 162 -17.05 -5.51 -19.55
C HIS A 162 -17.48 -5.40 -21.02
N ASN A 163 -18.79 -5.33 -21.29
CA ASN A 163 -19.34 -5.16 -22.64
C ASN A 163 -19.54 -3.69 -23.03
N SER A 164 -19.06 -2.74 -22.23
CA SER A 164 -19.16 -1.30 -22.53
C SER A 164 -17.98 -0.83 -23.38
N THR A 165 -17.98 0.46 -23.71
CA THR A 165 -16.84 1.12 -24.38
C THR A 165 -15.70 1.48 -23.43
N ILE A 166 -15.83 1.20 -22.12
CA ILE A 166 -14.80 1.50 -21.12
C ILE A 166 -13.67 0.46 -21.25
N GLU A 167 -12.47 0.94 -21.54
CA GLU A 167 -11.26 0.10 -21.60
C GLU A 167 -10.53 0.08 -20.25
N GLY A 168 -9.88 -1.05 -19.93
CA GLY A 168 -9.03 -1.22 -18.75
C GLY A 168 -9.42 -2.42 -17.88
N ASP A 169 -8.61 -2.64 -16.84
CA ASP A 169 -8.88 -3.68 -15.84
C ASP A 169 -9.83 -3.15 -14.75
N PHE A 170 -10.71 -4.00 -14.22
CA PHE A 170 -11.62 -3.65 -13.14
C PHE A 170 -11.27 -4.42 -11.87
N LEU A 171 -11.24 -3.74 -10.73
CA LEU A 171 -11.03 -4.36 -9.42
C LEU A 171 -12.37 -4.56 -8.72
N ILE A 172 -12.67 -5.81 -8.36
CA ILE A 172 -13.90 -6.19 -7.65
C ILE A 172 -13.56 -6.48 -6.18
N PHE A 173 -14.18 -5.73 -5.26
CA PHE A 173 -14.03 -5.97 -3.82
C PHE A 173 -15.10 -6.94 -3.31
N ALA A 174 -14.67 -8.01 -2.65
CA ALA A 174 -15.54 -9.00 -2.04
C ALA A 174 -15.09 -9.31 -0.60
N LEU A 175 -16.05 -9.33 0.34
CA LEU A 175 -15.75 -9.39 1.78
C LEU A 175 -15.35 -10.79 2.29
N ARG A 176 -15.76 -11.86 1.60
CA ARG A 176 -15.59 -13.24 2.07
C ARG A 176 -15.15 -14.14 0.92
N LYS A 177 -14.36 -15.17 1.23
CA LYS A 177 -13.95 -16.21 0.27
C LYS A 177 -15.15 -16.81 -0.48
N LYS A 178 -16.21 -17.17 0.24
CA LYS A 178 -17.46 -17.68 -0.37
C LYS A 178 -18.04 -16.70 -1.41
N SER A 179 -17.97 -15.40 -1.17
CA SER A 179 -18.43 -14.40 -2.14
C SER A 179 -17.53 -14.34 -3.37
N VAL A 180 -16.20 -14.43 -3.18
CA VAL A 180 -15.22 -14.52 -4.27
C VAL A 180 -15.50 -15.75 -5.13
N ASP A 181 -15.67 -16.92 -4.51
CA ASP A 181 -15.92 -18.18 -5.23
C ASP A 181 -17.19 -18.09 -6.09
N ILE A 182 -18.29 -17.55 -5.54
CA ILE A 182 -19.54 -17.34 -6.27
C ILE A 182 -19.37 -16.33 -7.41
N ILE A 183 -18.61 -15.25 -7.19
CA ILE A 183 -18.34 -14.24 -8.23
C ILE A 183 -17.55 -14.89 -9.38
N MET A 184 -16.48 -15.62 -9.06
CA MET A 184 -15.63 -16.28 -10.05
C MET A 184 -16.39 -17.32 -10.88
N GLU A 185 -17.23 -18.13 -10.24
CA GLU A 185 -18.09 -19.09 -10.94
C GLU A 185 -19.04 -18.38 -11.92
N LYS A 186 -19.67 -17.28 -11.49
CA LYS A 186 -20.58 -16.51 -12.34
C LYS A 186 -19.86 -15.83 -13.51
N LEU A 187 -18.69 -15.24 -13.28
CA LEU A 187 -17.89 -14.63 -14.35
C LEU A 187 -17.42 -15.68 -15.36
N LYS A 188 -16.96 -16.84 -14.89
CA LYS A 188 -16.59 -17.98 -15.75
C LYS A 188 -17.77 -18.45 -16.61
N ASN A 189 -18.96 -18.58 -16.03
CA ASN A 189 -20.17 -18.94 -16.78
C ASN A 189 -20.59 -17.89 -17.82
N MET A 190 -20.09 -16.66 -17.70
CA MET A 190 -20.29 -15.56 -18.66
C MET A 190 -19.13 -15.44 -19.66
N ASN A 191 -18.15 -16.34 -19.65
CA ASN A 191 -16.90 -16.26 -20.41
C ASN A 191 -16.11 -14.96 -20.16
N ILE A 192 -16.13 -14.45 -18.93
CA ILE A 192 -15.32 -13.32 -18.50
C ILE A 192 -14.14 -13.87 -17.69
N ASP A 193 -12.93 -13.64 -18.18
CA ASP A 193 -11.71 -13.99 -17.47
C ASP A 193 -11.49 -13.05 -16.28
N ALA A 194 -11.14 -13.62 -15.13
CA ALA A 194 -10.86 -12.89 -13.91
C ALA A 194 -9.82 -13.64 -13.07
N ASP A 195 -9.01 -12.88 -12.33
CA ASP A 195 -7.99 -13.41 -11.42
C ASP A 195 -8.34 -13.08 -9.96
N ILE A 196 -7.99 -13.98 -9.04
CA ILE A 196 -8.19 -13.76 -7.61
C ILE A 196 -6.94 -13.13 -7.00
N TYR A 197 -7.12 -11.96 -6.40
CA TYR A 197 -6.11 -11.31 -5.57
C TYR A 197 -6.55 -11.40 -4.10
N SER A 198 -5.97 -12.34 -3.34
CA SER A 198 -6.28 -12.53 -1.92
C SER A 198 -5.06 -12.28 -1.06
N SER A 199 -5.19 -11.45 -0.02
CA SER A 199 -4.13 -11.27 0.98
C SER A 199 -3.78 -12.55 1.78
N TYR A 200 -4.55 -13.63 1.64
CA TYR A 200 -4.40 -14.86 2.42
C TYR A 200 -3.84 -16.06 1.63
N ASN A 201 -3.79 -16.00 0.30
CA ASN A 201 -3.26 -17.08 -0.55
C ASN A 201 -2.74 -16.46 -1.85
N ILE A 202 -1.43 -16.22 -1.95
CA ILE A 202 -0.83 -15.90 -3.25
C ILE A 202 0.47 -16.66 -3.44
N THR A 203 0.43 -17.54 -4.44
CA THR A 203 1.57 -18.15 -5.10
C THR A 203 2.20 -17.15 -6.07
N SER A 204 3.43 -16.76 -5.75
CA SER A 204 4.54 -16.22 -6.56
C SER A 204 4.43 -15.04 -7.54
N ASP A 205 3.31 -14.63 -8.14
CA ASP A 205 3.32 -13.54 -9.15
C ASP A 205 2.17 -12.54 -8.97
N ILE A 206 2.38 -11.57 -8.07
CA ILE A 206 1.34 -10.62 -7.62
C ILE A 206 1.15 -9.45 -8.61
N TYR A 207 2.08 -9.22 -9.54
CA TYR A 207 1.92 -8.14 -10.53
C TYR A 207 2.85 -8.32 -11.74
N LYS A 208 2.30 -8.79 -12.86
CA LYS A 208 2.80 -8.35 -14.17
C LYS A 208 1.83 -7.29 -14.65
N PRO A 209 2.24 -6.01 -14.77
CA PRO A 209 1.44 -5.02 -15.46
C PRO A 209 1.06 -5.59 -16.83
N SER A 210 -0.18 -5.38 -17.29
CA SER A 210 -0.51 -5.82 -18.65
C SER A 210 0.45 -5.16 -19.64
N ASP A 211 0.91 -5.91 -20.64
CA ASP A 211 1.81 -5.40 -21.69
C ASP A 211 1.18 -4.22 -22.48
N LYS A 212 -0.12 -3.97 -22.27
CA LYS A 212 -0.89 -2.88 -22.87
C LYS A 212 -0.82 -1.56 -22.09
N ARG A 213 -0.23 -1.53 -20.88
CA ARG A 213 0.06 -0.25 -20.21
C ARG A 213 1.15 0.49 -20.97
N LYS A 214 0.72 1.41 -21.84
CA LYS A 214 1.59 2.47 -22.35
C LYS A 214 1.96 3.37 -21.16
N ILE A 215 3.25 3.39 -20.82
CA ILE A 215 3.87 4.36 -19.90
C ILE A 215 4.06 5.67 -20.65
#